data_AF-A0A972ZL82-F1
#
_entry.id   AF-A0A972ZL82-F1
#
_cell.length_a   1.000
_cell.length_b   1.000
_cell.length_c   1.000
_cell.angle_alpha   90.00
_cell.angle_beta   90.00
_cell.angle_gamma   90.00
#
_symmetry.space_group_name_H-M   'P 1'
#
loop_
_entity.id
_entity.type
_entity.pdbx_description
1 polymer ?
#
loop_
_entity_poly.entity_id
_entity_poly.type
_entity_poly.pdbx_seq_one_letter_code
_entity_poly.pdbx_strand_id
1 'polypeptide(L)'
;RAHMANMSTFDKTTLQAVGGPVDGEYFGLPWPAWGTAEMKHPGTPILYDTSKPVAEGGLCFRARYGVVHNGVNMLAEGSYPVGSEIKDGYPEFSMAMLKKLGWDGDLTAGERAAIAKVAGDKTNWKTDLSGGIQRVAIKHGCAPFGNAKARASVWNFPDPVPLHREPLYTPRRDLVGDYPTYADTKNYRLPTYYKSIQDKDFSKAFPIIVTTGRLVEYQGGGDETRSNPWLAELQQEMFCEINPFDANNAGIRNGRDMWLESPEGARLKIKAMVTQRVGRGVVFMPMHFGGHWEGKSRREKYPKGADPYVLGESANAAMTYGYDIVTQMQETKVSLCRVKPA
;
A
#
# COMPACT_ATOMS: atom_id res chain seq x y z
N ARG A 1 -20.49 -11.54 -5.67
CA ARG A 1 -21.28 -12.79 -5.59
C ARG A 1 -21.33 -13.52 -6.93
N ALA A 2 -21.73 -12.86 -8.03
CA ALA A 2 -21.72 -13.45 -9.37
C ALA A 2 -20.34 -14.01 -9.78
N HIS A 3 -19.24 -13.28 -9.51
CA HIS A 3 -17.88 -13.75 -9.89
C HIS A 3 -17.49 -15.03 -9.14
N MET A 4 -17.84 -15.14 -7.85
CA MET A 4 -17.58 -16.33 -7.05
C MET A 4 -18.38 -17.54 -7.57
N ALA A 5 -19.64 -17.33 -7.96
CA ALA A 5 -20.50 -18.37 -8.51
C ALA A 5 -20.06 -18.85 -9.91
N ASN A 6 -19.38 -17.99 -10.67
CA ASN A 6 -18.91 -18.26 -12.03
C ASN A 6 -17.37 -18.30 -12.12
N MET A 7 -16.68 -18.64 -11.04
CA MET A 7 -15.21 -18.57 -10.97
C MET A 7 -14.51 -19.36 -12.08
N SER A 8 -15.16 -20.41 -12.60
CA SER A 8 -14.65 -21.25 -13.69
C SER A 8 -14.62 -20.57 -15.06
N THR A 9 -15.33 -19.45 -15.26
CA THR A 9 -15.32 -18.74 -16.55
C THR A 9 -14.12 -17.81 -16.70
N PHE A 10 -13.44 -17.46 -15.60
CA PHE A 10 -12.31 -16.53 -15.60
C PHE A 10 -11.01 -17.22 -16.02
N ASP A 11 -10.34 -16.65 -17.01
CA ASP A 11 -9.00 -17.05 -17.39
C ASP A 11 -8.02 -16.75 -16.25
N LYS A 12 -7.14 -17.71 -15.93
CA LYS A 12 -6.25 -17.62 -14.75
C LYS A 12 -5.12 -16.59 -14.91
N THR A 13 -4.86 -16.14 -16.14
CA THR A 13 -3.75 -15.22 -16.46
C THR A 13 -4.26 -13.79 -16.59
N THR A 14 -5.23 -13.59 -17.47
CA THR A 14 -5.83 -12.29 -17.77
C THR A 14 -6.88 -11.88 -16.75
N LEU A 15 -7.39 -12.85 -15.98
CA LEU A 15 -8.51 -12.69 -15.05
C LEU A 15 -9.81 -12.27 -15.73
N GLN A 16 -9.91 -12.32 -17.06
CA GLN A 16 -11.13 -12.01 -17.81
C GLN A 16 -12.01 -13.24 -17.91
N ALA A 17 -13.31 -13.08 -17.68
CA ALA A 17 -14.27 -14.12 -17.99
C ALA A 17 -14.40 -14.31 -19.51
N VAL A 18 -14.39 -15.58 -19.94
CA VAL A 18 -14.62 -15.98 -21.33
C VAL A 18 -15.90 -16.82 -21.37
N GLY A 19 -16.98 -16.18 -21.78
CA GLY A 19 -18.34 -16.71 -21.80
C GLY A 19 -19.06 -16.70 -20.45
N GLY A 20 -20.33 -17.12 -20.49
CA GLY A 20 -21.19 -17.25 -19.30
C GLY A 20 -21.80 -15.93 -18.80
N PRO A 21 -22.43 -15.95 -17.60
CA PRO A 21 -23.19 -14.82 -17.08
C PRO A 21 -22.38 -13.55 -16.75
N VAL A 22 -21.05 -13.65 -16.70
CA VAL A 22 -20.11 -12.56 -16.38
C VAL A 22 -19.09 -12.36 -17.50
N ASP A 23 -19.41 -12.78 -18.72
CA ASP A 23 -18.51 -12.68 -19.89
C ASP A 23 -17.94 -11.27 -20.07
N GLY A 24 -16.64 -11.19 -20.33
CA GLY A 24 -15.91 -9.93 -20.49
C GLY A 24 -15.56 -9.20 -19.19
N GLU A 25 -16.16 -9.53 -18.05
CA GLU A 25 -15.82 -8.95 -16.75
C GLU A 25 -14.48 -9.50 -16.21
N TYR A 26 -13.80 -8.71 -15.38
CA TYR A 26 -12.55 -9.13 -14.74
C TYR A 26 -12.79 -9.61 -13.30
N PHE A 27 -12.14 -10.70 -12.89
CA PHE A 27 -12.33 -11.29 -11.58
C PHE A 27 -12.11 -10.25 -10.46
N GLY A 28 -13.08 -10.14 -9.54
CA GLY A 28 -13.05 -9.14 -8.47
C GLY A 28 -13.43 -7.69 -8.86
N LEU A 29 -13.81 -7.40 -10.11
CA LEU A 29 -14.08 -6.04 -10.61
C LEU A 29 -12.96 -5.04 -10.25
N PRO A 30 -11.75 -5.23 -10.80
CA PRO A 30 -10.59 -4.43 -10.44
C PRO A 30 -10.83 -2.94 -10.67
N TRP A 31 -10.29 -2.13 -9.75
CA TRP A 31 -10.48 -0.70 -9.75
C TRP A 31 -9.63 0.01 -10.83
N PRO A 32 -10.14 1.06 -11.49
CA PRO A 32 -11.51 1.56 -11.37
C PRO A 32 -12.52 0.69 -12.13
N ALA A 33 -13.67 0.50 -11.48
CA ALA A 33 -14.91 0.12 -12.11
C ALA A 33 -15.84 1.34 -12.05
N TRP A 34 -16.41 1.74 -13.18
CA TRP A 34 -17.10 3.01 -13.32
C TRP A 34 -18.62 2.87 -13.26
N GLY A 35 -19.27 3.91 -12.74
CA GLY A 35 -20.71 4.05 -12.82
C GLY A 35 -21.52 3.15 -11.89
N THR A 36 -22.81 3.00 -12.22
CA THR A 36 -23.73 2.15 -11.47
C THR A 36 -23.62 0.68 -11.90
N ALA A 37 -24.24 -0.23 -11.16
CA ALA A 37 -24.23 -1.65 -11.51
C ALA A 37 -24.85 -1.92 -12.90
N GLU A 38 -25.83 -1.10 -13.30
CA GLU A 38 -26.51 -1.21 -14.61
C GLU A 38 -25.57 -0.88 -15.77
N MET A 39 -24.54 -0.06 -15.55
CA MET A 39 -23.53 0.24 -16.57
C MET A 39 -22.63 -0.95 -16.89
N LYS A 40 -22.56 -1.95 -16.00
CA LYS A 40 -21.79 -3.19 -16.17
C LYS A 40 -20.35 -2.95 -16.67
N HIS A 41 -19.70 -1.92 -16.15
CA HIS A 41 -18.30 -1.68 -16.48
C HIS A 41 -17.45 -2.87 -15.97
N PRO A 42 -16.61 -3.50 -16.83
CA PRO A 42 -15.97 -4.78 -16.52
C PRO A 42 -14.86 -4.70 -15.46
N GLY A 43 -14.47 -3.49 -15.08
CA GLY A 43 -13.31 -3.20 -14.25
C GLY A 43 -12.07 -2.96 -15.10
N THR A 44 -11.02 -2.40 -14.50
CA THR A 44 -9.78 -2.06 -15.20
C THR A 44 -8.62 -2.89 -14.64
N PRO A 45 -8.29 -4.04 -15.24
CA PRO A 45 -7.24 -4.93 -14.74
C PRO A 45 -5.84 -4.37 -15.00
N ILE A 46 -5.66 -3.60 -16.07
CA ILE A 46 -4.41 -2.98 -16.49
C ILE A 46 -4.65 -1.49 -16.53
N LEU A 47 -4.11 -0.79 -15.53
CA LEU A 47 -4.17 0.67 -15.50
C LEU A 47 -3.40 1.24 -16.69
N TYR A 48 -3.98 2.27 -17.30
CA TYR A 48 -3.37 3.05 -18.39
C TYR A 48 -3.19 2.30 -19.72
N ASP A 49 -3.97 1.23 -19.95
CA ASP A 49 -4.04 0.58 -21.26
C ASP A 49 -4.91 1.40 -22.23
N THR A 50 -4.25 2.16 -23.12
CA THR A 50 -4.94 2.97 -24.14
C THR A 50 -5.38 2.17 -25.36
N SER A 51 -5.01 0.88 -25.47
CA SER A 51 -5.39 0.04 -26.61
C SER A 51 -6.85 -0.41 -26.57
N LYS A 52 -7.55 -0.16 -25.46
CA LYS A 52 -8.96 -0.52 -25.24
C LYS A 52 -9.84 0.71 -25.03
N PRO A 53 -11.14 0.62 -25.37
CA PRO A 53 -12.13 1.61 -24.96
C PRO A 53 -12.26 1.72 -23.45
N VAL A 54 -12.55 2.93 -22.95
CA VAL A 54 -12.79 3.14 -21.52
C VAL A 54 -13.97 2.34 -21.01
N ALA A 55 -15.03 2.16 -21.83
CA ALA A 55 -16.18 1.34 -21.47
C ALA A 55 -15.83 -0.15 -21.26
N GLU A 56 -14.70 -0.62 -21.80
CA GLU A 56 -14.25 -2.00 -21.76
C GLU A 56 -13.04 -2.21 -20.82
N GLY A 57 -12.77 -1.24 -19.93
CA GLY A 57 -11.66 -1.31 -18.98
C GLY A 57 -10.32 -0.78 -19.48
N GLY A 58 -10.30 -0.10 -20.64
CA GLY A 58 -9.15 0.69 -21.08
C GLY A 58 -9.04 2.01 -20.31
N LEU A 59 -7.83 2.57 -20.21
CA LEU A 59 -7.61 3.85 -19.52
C LEU A 59 -6.44 4.63 -20.08
N CYS A 60 -6.44 5.94 -19.82
CA CYS A 60 -5.30 6.82 -20.01
C CYS A 60 -4.78 7.32 -18.65
N PHE A 61 -3.68 8.07 -18.66
CA PHE A 61 -3.10 8.58 -17.41
C PHE A 61 -3.88 9.80 -16.89
N ARG A 62 -4.01 9.94 -15.56
CA ARG A 62 -4.97 10.88 -14.95
C ARG A 62 -4.52 12.35 -14.99
N ALA A 63 -5.47 13.27 -15.17
CA ALA A 63 -5.24 14.72 -15.12
C ALA A 63 -5.36 15.31 -13.70
N ARG A 64 -4.62 14.78 -12.72
CA ARG A 64 -4.75 15.17 -11.30
C ARG A 64 -3.94 16.41 -10.91
N TYR A 65 -2.87 16.73 -11.63
CA TYR A 65 -1.86 17.71 -11.18
C TYR A 65 -2.01 19.08 -11.86
N GLY A 66 -3.22 19.39 -12.33
CA GLY A 66 -3.49 20.56 -13.16
C GLY A 66 -3.17 20.33 -14.64
N VAL A 67 -3.48 21.34 -15.44
CA VAL A 67 -3.34 21.30 -16.92
C VAL A 67 -2.04 21.94 -17.41
N VAL A 68 -1.42 22.79 -16.61
CA VAL A 68 -0.15 23.47 -16.91
C VAL A 68 0.71 23.52 -15.65
N HIS A 69 2.01 23.30 -15.80
CA HIS A 69 3.00 23.50 -14.74
C HIS A 69 4.22 24.24 -15.30
N ASN A 70 4.61 25.37 -14.69
CA ASN A 70 5.69 26.24 -15.16
C ASN A 70 5.59 26.62 -16.65
N GLY A 71 4.36 26.87 -17.13
CA GLY A 71 4.10 27.19 -18.54
C GLY A 71 4.10 25.99 -19.49
N VAL A 72 4.36 24.77 -19.00
CA VAL A 72 4.38 23.55 -19.80
C VAL A 72 3.02 22.83 -19.71
N ASN A 73 2.51 22.41 -20.87
CA ASN A 73 1.30 21.59 -20.96
C ASN A 73 1.49 20.23 -20.26
N MET A 74 0.59 19.94 -19.31
CA MET A 74 0.56 18.69 -18.55
C MET A 74 -0.41 17.66 -19.12
N LEU A 75 -1.30 18.06 -20.04
CA LEU A 75 -2.21 17.15 -20.71
C LEU A 75 -1.45 16.24 -21.67
N ALA A 76 -1.99 15.04 -21.92
CA ALA A 76 -1.41 14.11 -22.89
C ALA A 76 -1.35 14.76 -24.27
N GLU A 77 -0.43 14.31 -25.11
CA GLU A 77 -0.26 14.78 -26.50
C GLU A 77 -0.29 13.57 -27.42
N GLY A 78 -1.32 13.46 -28.26
CA GLY A 78 -1.47 12.36 -29.21
C GLY A 78 -1.62 10.95 -28.60
N SER A 79 -1.92 10.86 -27.30
CA SER A 79 -2.13 9.60 -26.57
C SER A 79 -3.49 9.61 -25.91
N TYR A 80 -4.38 8.68 -26.29
CA TYR A 80 -5.76 8.59 -25.81
C TYR A 80 -6.28 7.14 -25.93
N PRO A 81 -7.30 6.73 -25.16
CA PRO A 81 -7.91 5.41 -25.29
C PRO A 81 -8.60 5.22 -26.65
N VAL A 82 -8.64 3.97 -27.13
CA VAL A 82 -9.43 3.61 -28.32
C VAL A 82 -10.89 4.07 -28.15
N GLY A 83 -11.49 4.59 -29.22
CA GLY A 83 -12.87 5.09 -29.20
C GLY A 83 -13.08 6.45 -28.54
N SER A 84 -12.05 7.07 -27.93
CA SER A 84 -12.18 8.42 -27.37
C SER A 84 -12.49 9.46 -28.45
N GLU A 85 -13.51 10.31 -28.26
CA GLU A 85 -13.80 11.40 -29.19
C GLU A 85 -12.77 12.54 -29.11
N ILE A 86 -12.12 12.70 -27.96
CA ILE A 86 -11.04 13.69 -27.77
C ILE A 86 -9.71 13.00 -28.08
N LYS A 87 -9.13 13.33 -29.24
CA LYS A 87 -7.88 12.76 -29.74
C LYS A 87 -6.62 13.44 -29.18
N ASP A 88 -6.72 13.94 -27.95
CA ASP A 88 -5.64 14.63 -27.25
C ASP A 88 -5.85 14.53 -25.72
N GLY A 89 -5.00 15.20 -24.94
CA GLY A 89 -5.20 15.31 -23.50
C GLY A 89 -6.35 16.25 -23.11
N TYR A 90 -7.01 15.97 -21.99
CA TYR A 90 -8.17 16.71 -21.51
C TYR A 90 -8.23 16.76 -19.97
N PRO A 91 -8.78 17.82 -19.36
CA PRO A 91 -8.91 17.92 -17.91
C PRO A 91 -9.95 16.93 -17.37
N GLU A 92 -10.06 16.87 -16.04
CA GLU A 92 -11.11 16.09 -15.38
C GLU A 92 -12.51 16.56 -15.79
N PHE A 93 -13.43 15.62 -15.99
CA PHE A 93 -14.80 15.95 -16.40
C PHE A 93 -15.61 16.59 -15.27
N SER A 94 -16.30 17.68 -15.64
CA SER A 94 -17.26 18.42 -14.81
C SER A 94 -18.50 18.75 -15.63
N MET A 95 -19.58 19.17 -14.98
CA MET A 95 -20.78 19.61 -15.68
C MET A 95 -20.49 20.79 -16.63
N ALA A 96 -19.65 21.74 -16.20
CA ALA A 96 -19.19 22.83 -17.08
C ALA A 96 -18.45 22.31 -18.33
N MET A 97 -17.61 21.27 -18.18
CA MET A 97 -16.91 20.67 -19.30
C MET A 97 -17.87 19.98 -20.27
N LEU A 98 -18.86 19.23 -19.76
CA LEU A 98 -19.89 18.61 -20.61
C LEU A 98 -20.65 19.66 -21.43
N LYS A 99 -21.08 20.76 -20.81
CA LYS A 99 -21.73 21.87 -21.51
C LYS A 99 -20.84 22.48 -22.60
N LYS A 100 -19.56 22.69 -22.30
CA LYS A 100 -18.59 23.25 -23.26
C LYS A 100 -18.41 22.34 -24.49
N LEU A 101 -18.49 21.03 -24.29
CA LEU A 101 -18.41 20.03 -25.34
C LEU A 101 -19.76 19.77 -26.05
N GLY A 102 -20.86 20.32 -25.53
CA GLY A 102 -22.21 20.04 -26.03
C GLY A 102 -22.73 18.65 -25.65
N TRP A 103 -22.13 17.99 -24.64
CA TRP A 103 -22.46 16.64 -24.21
C TRP A 103 -23.46 16.61 -23.05
N ASP A 104 -23.84 17.75 -22.48
CA ASP A 104 -24.79 17.83 -21.37
C ASP A 104 -26.21 17.37 -21.75
N GLY A 105 -26.53 17.36 -23.03
CA GLY A 105 -27.78 16.78 -23.58
C GLY A 105 -27.93 15.30 -23.27
N ASP A 106 -26.82 14.56 -23.17
CA ASP A 106 -26.79 13.12 -22.92
C ASP A 106 -27.05 12.72 -21.47
N LEU A 107 -27.14 13.69 -20.57
CA LEU A 107 -27.63 13.47 -19.21
C LEU A 107 -29.15 13.23 -19.21
N THR A 108 -29.61 12.40 -18.30
CA THR A 108 -31.03 12.26 -18.00
C THR A 108 -31.52 13.44 -17.16
N ALA A 109 -32.84 13.63 -17.09
CA ALA A 109 -33.42 14.65 -16.21
C ALA A 109 -33.06 14.42 -14.72
N GLY A 110 -33.00 13.14 -14.29
CA GLY A 110 -32.62 12.76 -12.94
C GLY A 110 -31.15 13.09 -12.61
N GLU A 111 -30.23 12.76 -13.52
CA GLU A 111 -28.80 13.09 -13.36
C GLU A 111 -28.59 14.61 -13.35
N ARG A 112 -29.22 15.36 -14.27
CA ARG A 112 -29.16 16.83 -14.26
C ARG A 112 -29.65 17.41 -12.95
N ALA A 113 -30.77 16.91 -12.42
CA ALA A 113 -31.31 17.36 -11.14
C ALA A 113 -30.36 17.03 -9.96
N ALA A 114 -29.73 15.85 -9.96
CA ALA A 114 -28.75 15.47 -8.94
C ALA A 114 -27.50 16.34 -8.99
N ILE A 115 -26.94 16.55 -10.18
CA ILE A 115 -25.78 17.43 -10.43
C ILE A 115 -26.07 18.87 -9.98
N ALA A 116 -27.26 19.39 -10.27
CA ALA A 116 -27.69 20.72 -9.86
C ALA A 116 -27.75 20.87 -8.34
N LYS A 117 -28.19 19.84 -7.61
CA LYS A 117 -28.26 19.84 -6.13
C LYS A 117 -26.89 19.84 -5.45
N VAL A 118 -25.86 19.28 -6.09
CA VAL A 118 -24.51 19.23 -5.53
C VAL A 118 -23.81 20.58 -5.66
N ALA A 119 -23.52 21.00 -6.90
CA ALA A 119 -22.82 22.26 -7.18
C ALA A 119 -23.07 22.80 -8.60
N GLY A 120 -24.10 22.30 -9.30
CA GLY A 120 -24.41 22.68 -10.68
C GLY A 120 -23.20 22.51 -11.61
N ASP A 121 -22.81 23.58 -12.29
CA ASP A 121 -21.71 23.57 -13.27
C ASP A 121 -20.35 23.21 -12.66
N LYS A 122 -20.17 23.43 -11.35
CA LYS A 122 -18.94 23.08 -10.63
C LYS A 122 -18.90 21.63 -10.17
N THR A 123 -19.99 20.88 -10.30
CA THR A 123 -20.01 19.46 -9.96
C THR A 123 -19.04 18.72 -10.87
N ASN A 124 -18.15 17.91 -10.27
CA ASN A 124 -17.22 17.08 -11.01
C ASN A 124 -17.59 15.59 -10.88
N TRP A 125 -17.01 14.74 -11.74
CA TRP A 125 -17.28 13.30 -11.79
C TRP A 125 -17.16 12.56 -10.43
N LYS A 126 -16.35 13.06 -9.49
CA LYS A 126 -16.16 12.55 -8.11
C LYS A 126 -17.33 12.89 -7.20
N THR A 127 -17.95 14.05 -7.39
CA THR A 127 -18.99 14.58 -6.51
C THR A 127 -20.39 14.46 -7.10
N ASP A 128 -20.50 14.12 -8.39
CA ASP A 128 -21.75 13.71 -8.99
C ASP A 128 -22.20 12.36 -8.45
N LEU A 129 -23.16 12.41 -7.51
CA LEU A 129 -23.73 11.24 -6.85
C LEU A 129 -24.63 10.40 -7.77
N SER A 130 -25.02 10.92 -8.93
CA SER A 130 -25.81 10.16 -9.91
C SER A 130 -24.94 9.30 -10.82
N GLY A 131 -23.64 9.60 -10.93
CA GLY A 131 -22.73 8.97 -11.88
C GLY A 131 -22.93 9.41 -13.34
N GLY A 132 -23.82 10.37 -13.61
CA GLY A 132 -24.13 10.84 -14.95
C GLY A 132 -22.94 11.43 -15.69
N ILE A 133 -22.08 12.21 -15.02
CA ILE A 133 -20.85 12.74 -15.62
C ILE A 133 -19.91 11.60 -16.05
N GLN A 134 -19.78 10.56 -15.22
CA GLN A 134 -18.96 9.39 -15.55
C GLN A 134 -19.54 8.66 -16.75
N ARG A 135 -20.84 8.39 -16.74
CA ARG A 135 -21.55 7.72 -17.83
C ARG A 135 -21.42 8.46 -19.15
N VAL A 136 -21.62 9.78 -19.16
CA VAL A 136 -21.52 10.60 -20.37
C VAL A 136 -20.07 10.66 -20.86
N ALA A 137 -19.08 10.89 -19.98
CA ALA A 137 -17.68 10.87 -20.40
C ALA A 137 -17.29 9.53 -21.06
N ILE A 138 -17.69 8.40 -20.45
CA ILE A 138 -17.42 7.06 -20.96
C ILE A 138 -18.16 6.78 -22.26
N LYS A 139 -19.40 7.28 -22.42
CA LYS A 139 -20.15 7.21 -23.68
C LYS A 139 -19.36 7.81 -24.85
N HIS A 140 -18.64 8.90 -24.61
CA HIS A 140 -17.76 9.55 -25.59
C HIS A 140 -16.32 9.00 -25.57
N GLY A 141 -16.12 7.80 -25.02
CA GLY A 141 -14.84 7.10 -24.95
C GLY A 141 -13.78 7.78 -24.08
N CYS A 142 -14.17 8.73 -23.23
CA CYS A 142 -13.26 9.52 -22.41
C CYS A 142 -13.23 9.03 -20.95
N ALA A 143 -12.03 8.99 -20.36
CA ALA A 143 -11.86 8.69 -18.94
C ALA A 143 -12.39 9.85 -18.08
N PRO A 144 -13.27 9.60 -17.08
CA PRO A 144 -13.84 10.67 -16.25
C PRO A 144 -12.78 11.54 -15.54
N PHE A 145 -11.65 10.95 -15.15
CA PHE A 145 -10.55 11.63 -14.45
C PHE A 145 -9.62 12.45 -15.36
N GLY A 146 -9.93 12.59 -16.65
CA GLY A 146 -9.09 13.30 -17.61
C GLY A 146 -8.01 12.45 -18.28
N ASN A 147 -7.16 13.09 -19.09
CA ASN A 147 -6.06 12.47 -19.83
C ASN A 147 -4.82 13.39 -19.81
N ALA A 148 -3.78 12.99 -19.09
CA ALA A 148 -2.58 13.78 -18.87
C ALA A 148 -1.29 12.97 -19.01
N LYS A 149 -0.15 13.66 -18.95
CA LYS A 149 1.18 13.04 -18.95
C LYS A 149 1.47 12.38 -17.60
N ALA A 150 2.12 11.22 -17.64
CA ALA A 150 2.79 10.68 -16.46
C ALA A 150 3.95 11.60 -16.05
N ARG A 151 4.21 11.72 -14.73
CA ARG A 151 5.34 12.52 -14.23
C ARG A 151 6.34 11.63 -13.51
N ALA A 152 7.61 11.76 -13.89
CA ALA A 152 8.73 11.19 -13.15
C ALA A 152 9.24 12.15 -12.05
N SER A 153 8.96 13.46 -12.19
CA SER A 153 9.27 14.48 -11.19
C SER A 153 8.01 14.86 -10.40
N VAL A 154 8.12 14.79 -9.07
CA VAL A 154 7.06 15.08 -8.10
C VAL A 154 7.42 16.36 -7.35
N TRP A 155 7.30 17.50 -8.02
CA TRP A 155 7.68 18.83 -7.50
C TRP A 155 7.01 19.27 -6.19
N ASN A 156 6.01 18.54 -5.72
CA ASN A 156 5.32 18.81 -4.46
C ASN A 156 5.82 17.93 -3.29
N PHE A 157 6.86 17.10 -3.50
CA PHE A 157 7.50 16.29 -2.47
C PHE A 157 8.84 16.90 -2.06
N PRO A 158 9.34 16.58 -0.84
CA PRO A 158 10.66 17.02 -0.40
C PRO A 158 11.79 16.61 -1.35
N ASP A 159 11.71 15.38 -1.87
CA ASP A 159 12.57 14.87 -2.93
C ASP A 159 11.74 14.73 -4.23
N PRO A 160 11.90 15.65 -5.21
CA PRO A 160 11.11 15.59 -6.44
C PRO A 160 11.43 14.40 -7.33
N VAL A 161 12.65 13.88 -7.22
CA VAL A 161 13.13 12.65 -7.88
C VAL A 161 13.61 11.73 -6.78
N PRO A 162 13.38 10.40 -6.85
CA PRO A 162 13.85 9.48 -5.84
C PRO A 162 15.35 9.62 -5.59
N LEU A 163 15.71 9.89 -4.34
CA LEU A 163 17.09 9.92 -3.85
C LEU A 163 17.24 8.82 -2.80
N HIS A 164 18.39 8.14 -2.82
CA HIS A 164 18.74 7.26 -1.71
C HIS A 164 18.98 8.11 -0.45
N ARG A 165 18.39 7.68 0.67
CA ARG A 165 18.63 8.24 2.01
C ARG A 165 18.79 7.08 2.96
N GLU A 166 19.83 7.13 3.79
CA GLU A 166 20.02 6.13 4.82
C GLU A 166 18.85 6.15 5.83
N PRO A 167 18.41 4.97 6.32
CA PRO A 167 17.45 4.87 7.41
C PRO A 167 17.89 5.65 8.66
N LEU A 168 16.94 6.00 9.52
CA LEU A 168 17.25 6.67 10.79
C LEU A 168 18.15 5.79 11.67
N TYR A 169 17.87 4.49 11.68
CA TYR A 169 18.65 3.46 12.35
C TYR A 169 19.36 2.61 11.29
N THR A 170 20.57 2.99 10.93
CA THR A 170 21.40 2.27 9.93
C THR A 170 22.69 1.75 10.54
N PRO A 171 23.12 0.51 10.22
CA PRO A 171 24.46 0.05 10.55
C PRO A 171 25.51 0.59 9.55
N ARG A 172 25.09 1.11 8.39
CA ARG A 172 25.96 1.68 7.35
C ARG A 172 26.23 3.16 7.61
N ARG A 173 26.84 3.44 8.76
CA ARG A 173 27.21 4.80 9.18
C ARG A 173 28.14 5.50 8.20
N ASP A 174 28.90 4.72 7.43
CA ASP A 174 29.75 5.21 6.34
C ASP A 174 28.95 5.91 5.21
N LEU A 175 27.70 5.52 4.99
CA LEU A 175 26.85 6.09 3.93
C LEU A 175 26.07 7.35 4.35
N VAL A 176 26.03 7.67 5.64
CA VAL A 176 25.20 8.78 6.16
C VAL A 176 25.69 10.15 5.68
N GLY A 177 27.00 10.29 5.42
CA GLY A 177 27.57 11.52 4.88
C GLY A 177 27.08 11.82 3.46
N ASP A 178 27.01 10.78 2.62
CA ASP A 178 26.60 10.90 1.21
C ASP A 178 25.07 10.88 1.05
N TYR A 179 24.37 10.14 1.92
CA TYR A 179 22.94 9.90 1.84
C TYR A 179 22.22 10.23 3.17
N PRO A 180 22.29 11.48 3.65
CA PRO A 180 21.67 11.86 4.92
C PRO A 180 20.14 11.80 4.84
N THR A 181 19.51 11.61 6.00
CA THR A 181 18.06 11.78 6.15
C THR A 181 17.66 13.28 6.14
N TYR A 182 16.36 13.55 6.29
CA TYR A 182 15.81 14.90 6.33
C TYR A 182 16.19 15.64 7.62
N ALA A 183 16.06 16.97 7.62
CA ALA A 183 16.05 17.73 8.87
C ALA A 183 14.77 17.41 9.68
N ASP A 184 14.86 17.54 11.01
CA ASP A 184 13.68 17.47 11.87
C ASP A 184 12.64 18.50 11.43
N THR A 185 11.37 18.13 11.50
CA THR A 185 10.27 18.96 11.00
C THR A 185 9.04 18.83 11.90
N LYS A 186 7.93 19.43 11.46
CA LYS A 186 6.63 19.34 12.13
C LYS A 186 5.55 18.99 11.10
N ASN A 187 5.02 17.77 11.17
CA ASN A 187 3.91 17.33 10.35
C ASN A 187 2.63 17.25 11.19
N TYR A 188 1.49 17.68 10.64
CA TYR A 188 0.18 17.66 11.31
C TYR A 188 0.17 18.22 12.75
N ARG A 189 1.00 19.24 12.99
CA ARG A 189 1.24 19.89 14.29
C ARG A 189 2.04 19.06 15.31
N LEU A 190 2.53 17.88 14.95
CA LEU A 190 3.41 17.04 15.77
C LEU A 190 4.87 17.19 15.35
N PRO A 191 5.84 17.25 16.29
CA PRO A 191 7.25 17.11 15.95
C PRO A 191 7.51 15.78 15.26
N THR A 192 8.24 15.81 14.15
CA THR A 192 8.68 14.64 13.41
C THR A 192 10.19 14.64 13.32
N TYR A 193 10.82 13.66 13.97
CA TYR A 193 12.27 13.60 14.11
C TYR A 193 12.91 12.78 12.98
N TYR A 194 14.02 13.29 12.46
CA TYR A 194 14.81 12.67 11.40
C TYR A 194 16.29 12.77 11.78
N LYS A 195 16.96 13.85 11.38
CA LYS A 195 18.39 14.08 11.65
C LYS A 195 18.76 13.91 13.13
N SER A 196 17.94 14.37 14.07
CA SER A 196 18.28 14.21 15.51
C SER A 196 18.34 12.75 15.98
N ILE A 197 17.63 11.85 15.30
CA ILE A 197 17.72 10.40 15.52
C ILE A 197 18.93 9.85 14.77
N GLN A 198 19.07 10.16 13.48
CA GLN A 198 20.17 9.63 12.66
C GLN A 198 21.55 10.08 13.12
N ASP A 199 21.68 11.23 13.79
CA ASP A 199 22.95 11.71 14.36
C ASP A 199 23.44 10.85 15.53
N LYS A 200 22.56 10.05 16.14
CA LYS A 200 22.92 9.13 17.22
C LYS A 200 23.33 7.78 16.64
N ASP A 201 24.57 7.38 16.86
CA ASP A 201 25.07 6.09 16.41
C ASP A 201 24.68 4.96 17.38
N PHE A 202 23.68 4.17 16.98
CA PHE A 202 23.26 2.95 17.68
C PHE A 202 23.94 1.68 17.17
N SER A 203 24.64 1.75 16.02
CA SER A 203 25.12 0.56 15.28
C SER A 203 26.11 -0.28 16.08
N LYS A 204 26.91 0.34 16.95
CA LYS A 204 27.87 -0.38 17.80
C LYS A 204 27.18 -1.26 18.84
N ALA A 205 26.09 -0.77 19.42
CA ALA A 205 25.33 -1.48 20.45
C ALA A 205 24.29 -2.44 19.84
N PHE A 206 23.80 -2.13 18.64
CA PHE A 206 22.76 -2.84 17.91
C PHE A 206 23.20 -3.02 16.44
N PRO A 207 24.10 -3.97 16.14
CA PRO A 207 24.75 -4.06 14.83
C PRO A 207 23.92 -4.78 13.75
N ILE A 208 22.81 -5.43 14.13
CA ILE A 208 22.01 -6.27 13.24
C ILE A 208 20.76 -5.51 12.82
N ILE A 209 20.39 -5.60 11.55
CA ILE A 209 19.12 -5.07 11.05
C ILE A 209 17.99 -6.01 11.43
N VAL A 210 16.90 -5.49 11.99
CA VAL A 210 15.64 -6.22 12.13
C VAL A 210 14.66 -5.75 11.05
N THR A 211 14.08 -6.71 10.35
CA THR A 211 12.98 -6.50 9.41
C THR A 211 11.77 -7.35 9.78
N THR A 212 10.57 -6.89 9.41
CA THR A 212 9.33 -7.62 9.68
C THR A 212 8.55 -7.93 8.42
N GLY A 213 7.87 -9.06 8.42
CA GLY A 213 7.00 -9.45 7.31
C GLY A 213 5.92 -10.43 7.71
N ARG A 214 5.40 -11.13 6.70
CA ARG A 214 4.18 -11.94 6.81
C ARG A 214 4.48 -13.42 6.67
N LEU A 215 3.61 -14.22 7.26
CA LEU A 215 3.47 -15.66 7.06
C LEU A 215 2.16 -15.90 6.29
N VAL A 216 2.11 -16.97 5.50
CA VAL A 216 0.95 -17.28 4.65
C VAL A 216 -0.27 -17.67 5.49
N GLU A 217 -0.02 -18.29 6.63
CA GLU A 217 -0.97 -18.85 7.57
C GLU A 217 -1.75 -17.78 8.34
N TYR A 218 -1.22 -16.54 8.39
CA TYR A 218 -1.74 -15.49 9.26
C TYR A 218 -2.05 -14.19 8.53
N GLN A 219 -3.02 -13.44 9.08
CA GLN A 219 -3.48 -12.17 8.55
C GLN A 219 -3.38 -11.06 9.59
N GLY A 220 -2.93 -9.87 9.17
CA GLY A 220 -2.84 -8.68 10.02
C GLY A 220 -1.93 -8.91 11.24
N GLY A 221 -2.34 -8.43 12.42
CA GLY A 221 -1.67 -8.75 13.69
C GLY A 221 -1.92 -10.16 14.22
N GLY A 222 -2.66 -10.99 13.47
CA GLY A 222 -2.90 -12.40 13.74
C GLY A 222 -4.01 -12.70 14.76
N ASP A 223 -4.75 -11.72 15.27
CA ASP A 223 -5.78 -11.97 16.31
C ASP A 223 -6.85 -12.97 15.87
N GLU A 224 -7.40 -12.80 14.66
CA GLU A 224 -8.39 -13.71 14.10
C GLU A 224 -7.77 -15.08 13.76
N THR A 225 -6.58 -15.07 13.17
CA THR A 225 -5.98 -16.26 12.55
C THR A 225 -5.19 -17.13 13.54
N ARG A 226 -4.64 -16.56 14.62
CA ARG A 226 -4.11 -17.33 15.78
C ARG A 226 -5.22 -17.93 16.65
N SER A 227 -6.44 -17.45 16.50
CA SER A 227 -7.65 -18.00 17.13
C SER A 227 -8.35 -19.05 16.26
N ASN A 228 -7.84 -19.32 15.05
CA ASN A 228 -8.30 -20.43 14.22
C ASN A 228 -7.40 -21.65 14.47
N PRO A 229 -7.95 -22.80 14.93
CA PRO A 229 -7.14 -23.94 15.32
C PRO A 229 -6.33 -24.53 14.15
N TRP A 230 -6.85 -24.49 12.91
CA TRP A 230 -6.15 -25.04 11.74
C TRP A 230 -4.96 -24.18 11.33
N LEU A 231 -5.10 -22.85 11.39
CA LEU A 231 -4.00 -21.93 11.07
C LEU A 231 -2.97 -21.90 12.21
N ALA A 232 -3.43 -21.97 13.45
CA ALA A 232 -2.58 -22.11 14.63
C ALA A 232 -1.74 -23.39 14.62
N GLU A 233 -2.28 -24.50 14.09
CA GLU A 233 -1.55 -25.76 13.95
C GLU A 233 -0.36 -25.64 12.99
N LEU A 234 -0.50 -24.89 11.90
CA LEU A 234 0.55 -24.74 10.89
C LEU A 234 1.78 -23.97 11.42
N GLN A 235 1.58 -23.03 12.36
CA GLN A 235 2.68 -22.27 12.96
C GLN A 235 2.48 -22.03 14.46
N GLN A 236 3.00 -22.93 15.29
CA GLN A 236 2.68 -22.93 16.73
C GLN A 236 3.51 -21.98 17.59
N GLU A 237 4.63 -21.47 17.06
CA GLU A 237 5.56 -20.65 17.82
C GLU A 237 5.92 -19.38 17.05
N MET A 238 6.09 -18.27 17.77
CA MET A 238 6.78 -17.11 17.20
C MET A 238 8.28 -17.41 17.09
N PHE A 239 8.86 -17.10 15.94
CA PHE A 239 10.29 -17.25 15.69
C PHE A 239 10.89 -15.97 15.10
N CYS A 240 12.21 -15.94 15.02
CA CYS A 240 12.95 -14.96 14.25
C CYS A 240 14.07 -15.67 13.49
N GLU A 241 14.11 -15.41 12.18
CA GLU A 241 15.10 -15.98 11.29
C GLU A 241 16.43 -15.27 11.46
N ILE A 242 17.49 -16.05 11.61
CA ILE A 242 18.85 -15.55 11.81
C ILE A 242 19.84 -16.35 10.97
N ASN A 243 20.80 -15.65 10.35
CA ASN A 243 21.84 -16.30 9.57
C ASN A 243 22.73 -17.20 10.45
N PRO A 244 23.19 -18.38 9.98
CA PRO A 244 24.11 -19.22 10.76
C PRO A 244 25.38 -18.51 11.23
N PHE A 245 25.90 -17.56 10.46
CA PHE A 245 27.08 -16.77 10.85
C PHE A 245 26.79 -15.92 12.09
N ASP A 246 25.71 -15.15 12.07
CA ASP A 246 25.33 -14.27 13.18
C ASP A 246 24.90 -15.07 14.41
N ALA A 247 24.17 -16.17 14.21
CA ALA A 247 23.78 -17.06 15.29
C ALA A 247 24.99 -17.67 15.99
N ASN A 248 26.00 -18.14 15.24
CA ASN A 248 27.22 -18.69 15.82
C ASN A 248 28.03 -17.64 16.59
N ASN A 249 28.16 -16.43 16.05
CA ASN A 249 28.85 -15.33 16.72
C ASN A 249 28.14 -14.88 18.00
N ALA A 250 26.81 -14.96 18.04
CA ALA A 250 25.99 -14.65 19.20
C ALA A 250 25.80 -15.84 20.17
N GLY A 251 26.30 -17.05 19.85
CA GLY A 251 26.10 -18.25 20.66
C GLY A 251 24.66 -18.80 20.66
N ILE A 252 23.86 -18.46 19.65
CA ILE A 252 22.46 -18.86 19.50
C ILE A 252 22.37 -20.22 18.79
N ARG A 253 21.42 -21.05 19.22
CA ARG A 253 21.17 -22.39 18.65
C ARG A 253 19.75 -22.46 18.08
N ASN A 254 19.60 -23.22 17.00
CA ASN A 254 18.32 -23.40 16.33
C ASN A 254 17.25 -23.96 17.31
N GLY A 255 16.04 -23.41 17.25
CA GLY A 255 14.90 -23.79 18.09
C GLY A 255 15.00 -23.36 19.56
N ARG A 256 16.09 -22.71 19.97
CA ARG A 256 16.23 -22.16 21.33
C ARG A 256 15.68 -20.75 21.40
N ASP A 257 15.26 -20.35 22.59
CA ASP A 257 14.85 -18.97 22.85
C ASP A 257 16.07 -18.05 22.73
N MET A 258 15.84 -16.87 22.15
CA MET A 258 16.79 -15.77 22.11
C MET A 258 16.10 -14.47 22.52
N TRP A 259 16.89 -13.53 23.02
CA TRP A 259 16.46 -12.15 23.21
C TRP A 259 16.82 -11.34 21.99
N LEU A 260 15.84 -10.62 21.44
CA LEU A 260 16.03 -9.52 20.51
C LEU A 260 15.82 -8.21 21.27
N GLU A 261 16.84 -7.36 21.31
CA GLU A 261 16.78 -6.06 21.99
C GLU A 261 16.89 -4.92 20.98
N SER A 262 16.00 -3.92 21.09
CA SER A 262 15.97 -2.75 20.19
C SER A 262 16.63 -1.51 20.83
N PRO A 263 17.07 -0.53 20.01
CA PRO A 263 17.63 0.73 20.48
C PRO A 263 16.78 1.53 21.46
N GLU A 264 15.45 1.37 21.39
CA GLU A 264 14.49 2.09 22.23
C GLU A 264 14.10 1.32 23.50
N GLY A 265 14.81 0.23 23.81
CA GLY A 265 14.76 -0.46 25.10
C GLY A 265 13.84 -1.68 25.15
N ALA A 266 13.10 -1.97 24.08
CA ALA A 266 12.27 -3.16 24.03
C ALA A 266 13.13 -4.43 23.95
N ARG A 267 12.63 -5.50 24.56
CA ARG A 267 13.30 -6.81 24.58
C ARG A 267 12.29 -7.92 24.35
N LEU A 268 12.45 -8.70 23.29
CA LEU A 268 11.49 -9.73 22.89
C LEU A 268 12.11 -11.12 23.08
N LYS A 269 11.38 -12.04 23.73
CA LYS A 269 11.80 -13.45 23.85
C LYS A 269 11.17 -14.28 22.74
N ILE A 270 11.97 -14.74 21.79
CA ILE A 270 11.49 -15.38 20.56
C ILE A 270 12.35 -16.60 20.20
N LYS A 271 11.78 -17.58 19.51
CA LYS A 271 12.54 -18.75 19.04
C LYS A 271 13.50 -18.36 17.94
N ALA A 272 14.72 -18.86 17.97
CA ALA A 272 15.67 -18.70 16.88
C ALA A 272 15.40 -19.74 15.78
N MET A 273 15.16 -19.28 14.55
CA MET A 273 15.17 -20.11 13.35
C MET A 273 16.47 -19.86 12.59
N VAL A 274 17.47 -20.72 12.78
CA VAL A 274 18.77 -20.55 12.13
C VAL A 274 18.66 -21.01 10.67
N THR A 275 18.82 -20.09 9.73
CA THR A 275 18.58 -20.35 8.30
C THR A 275 19.39 -19.45 7.38
N GLN A 276 19.75 -19.96 6.20
CA GLN A 276 20.47 -19.19 5.16
C GLN A 276 19.54 -18.30 4.33
N ARG A 277 18.22 -18.31 4.57
CA ARG A 277 17.24 -17.48 3.85
C ARG A 277 17.41 -15.97 4.09
N VAL A 278 17.94 -15.60 5.26
CA VAL A 278 18.30 -14.21 5.60
C VAL A 278 19.78 -13.97 5.42
N GLY A 279 20.13 -12.78 4.92
CA GLY A 279 21.52 -12.34 4.78
C GLY A 279 22.21 -12.14 6.13
N ARG A 280 23.55 -12.10 6.13
CA ARG A 280 24.34 -11.76 7.33
C ARG A 280 24.02 -10.34 7.79
N GLY A 281 24.01 -10.13 9.10
CA GLY A 281 23.70 -8.85 9.72
C GLY A 281 22.22 -8.47 9.63
N VAL A 282 21.33 -9.40 9.24
CA VAL A 282 19.88 -9.17 9.14
C VAL A 282 19.13 -10.30 9.83
N VAL A 283 18.09 -9.95 10.58
CA VAL A 283 17.11 -10.88 11.12
C VAL A 283 15.71 -10.54 10.63
N PHE A 284 14.92 -11.58 10.39
CA PHE A 284 13.51 -11.44 9.99
C PHE A 284 12.59 -11.89 11.13
N MET A 285 11.53 -11.12 11.37
CA MET A 285 10.53 -11.41 12.39
C MET A 285 9.10 -11.31 11.83
N PRO A 286 8.26 -12.36 11.94
CA PRO A 286 6.87 -12.28 11.53
C PRO A 286 6.05 -11.37 12.46
N MET A 287 5.13 -10.59 11.90
CA MET A 287 4.36 -9.58 12.66
C MET A 287 2.98 -10.04 13.15
N HIS A 288 2.72 -11.34 13.13
CA HIS A 288 1.40 -11.93 13.37
C HIS A 288 1.13 -12.35 14.82
N PHE A 289 2.04 -12.05 15.74
CA PHE A 289 2.01 -12.57 17.09
C PHE A 289 1.73 -11.47 18.12
N GLY A 290 1.17 -11.91 19.25
CA GLY A 290 0.83 -11.04 20.37
C GLY A 290 0.45 -11.85 21.60
N GLY A 291 0.37 -11.16 22.74
CA GLY A 291 0.02 -11.74 24.03
C GLY A 291 1.20 -12.22 24.86
N HIS A 292 2.44 -12.05 24.41
CA HIS A 292 3.61 -11.90 25.27
C HIS A 292 4.06 -10.43 25.34
N TRP A 293 4.70 -10.07 26.45
CA TRP A 293 5.39 -8.79 26.63
C TRP A 293 6.67 -9.03 27.41
N GLU A 294 7.81 -8.81 26.77
CA GLU A 294 9.14 -8.96 27.37
C GLU A 294 9.38 -10.34 28.01
N GLY A 295 8.99 -11.38 27.27
CA GLY A 295 9.13 -12.78 27.62
C GLY A 295 8.11 -13.29 28.63
N LYS A 296 7.16 -12.45 29.06
CA LYS A 296 6.06 -12.81 29.98
C LYS A 296 4.77 -13.00 29.21
N SER A 297 4.07 -14.09 29.49
CA SER A 297 2.72 -14.30 28.98
C SER A 297 1.76 -13.26 29.56
N ARG A 298 0.80 -12.82 28.73
CA ARG A 298 -0.33 -11.96 29.08
C ARG A 298 -1.65 -12.70 28.90
N ARG A 299 -1.63 -14.04 28.89
CA ARG A 299 -2.81 -14.87 28.71
C ARG A 299 -3.93 -14.51 29.70
N GLU A 300 -3.56 -14.14 30.93
CA GLU A 300 -4.51 -13.71 31.96
C GLU A 300 -5.22 -12.38 31.68
N LYS A 301 -4.78 -11.63 30.67
CA LYS A 301 -5.40 -10.37 30.23
C LYS A 301 -6.46 -10.57 29.15
N TYR A 302 -6.55 -11.74 28.55
CA TYR A 302 -7.59 -12.03 27.58
C TYR A 302 -8.94 -12.26 28.29
N PRO A 303 -10.04 -11.70 27.77
CA PRO A 303 -11.38 -12.06 28.23
C PRO A 303 -11.61 -13.57 28.15
N LYS A 304 -12.47 -14.10 29.03
CA LYS A 304 -12.84 -15.52 29.02
C LYS A 304 -13.37 -15.92 27.63
N GLY A 305 -12.75 -16.94 27.02
CA GLY A 305 -13.12 -17.43 25.69
C GLY A 305 -12.46 -16.69 24.52
N ALA A 306 -11.58 -15.72 24.77
CA ALA A 306 -10.87 -14.95 23.74
C ALA A 306 -9.34 -15.20 23.74
N ASP A 307 -8.86 -16.20 24.47
CA ASP A 307 -7.46 -16.62 24.45
C ASP A 307 -7.13 -17.31 23.12
N PRO A 308 -6.16 -16.81 22.33
CA PRO A 308 -5.76 -17.44 21.09
C PRO A 308 -4.94 -18.72 21.35
N TYR A 309 -4.95 -19.63 20.38
CA TYR A 309 -4.20 -20.89 20.48
C TYR A 309 -2.68 -20.66 20.52
N VAL A 310 -2.20 -19.67 19.77
CA VAL A 310 -0.79 -19.34 19.63
C VAL A 310 -0.52 -17.93 20.15
N LEU A 311 0.52 -17.79 20.97
CA LEU A 311 0.97 -16.52 21.55
C LEU A 311 2.41 -16.21 21.11
N GLY A 312 2.78 -14.95 21.21
CA GLY A 312 4.14 -14.49 20.99
C GLY A 312 4.29 -13.01 21.27
N GLU A 313 5.47 -12.47 21.00
CA GLU A 313 5.75 -11.04 21.11
C GLU A 313 5.14 -10.27 19.93
N SER A 314 4.77 -9.01 20.14
CA SER A 314 4.44 -8.14 19.01
C SER A 314 5.70 -7.64 18.36
N ALA A 315 5.87 -7.90 17.06
CA ALA A 315 7.01 -7.40 16.30
C ALA A 315 7.14 -5.85 16.36
N ASN A 316 6.02 -5.14 16.51
CA ASN A 316 5.99 -3.69 16.64
C ASN A 316 6.77 -3.19 17.86
N ALA A 317 6.91 -3.99 18.93
CA ALA A 317 7.69 -3.60 20.10
C ALA A 317 9.18 -3.46 19.77
N ALA A 318 9.70 -4.23 18.82
CA ALA A 318 11.11 -4.14 18.41
C ALA A 318 11.38 -2.96 17.46
N MET A 319 10.34 -2.43 16.80
CA MET A 319 10.52 -1.38 15.80
C MET A 319 10.69 -0.03 16.48
N THR A 320 11.53 0.80 15.89
CA THR A 320 11.89 2.11 16.43
C THR A 320 11.08 3.22 15.80
N TYR A 321 11.23 4.43 16.33
CA TYR A 321 10.68 5.64 15.75
C TYR A 321 11.20 5.85 14.33
N GLY A 322 10.29 6.15 13.40
CA GLY A 322 10.63 6.53 12.04
C GLY A 322 9.36 6.60 11.20
N TYR A 323 9.24 7.66 10.41
CA TYR A 323 8.04 7.92 9.63
C TYR A 323 8.39 8.49 8.27
N ASP A 324 7.68 8.05 7.23
CA ASP A 324 7.79 8.64 5.90
C ASP A 324 7.40 10.13 5.93
N ILE A 325 8.20 10.96 5.26
CA ILE A 325 8.09 12.43 5.30
C ILE A 325 6.76 12.95 4.72
N VAL A 326 6.16 12.22 3.79
CA VAL A 326 4.93 12.63 3.10
C VAL A 326 3.69 11.99 3.73
N THR A 327 3.73 10.67 3.92
CA THR A 327 2.58 9.85 4.32
C THR A 327 2.46 9.68 5.83
N GLN A 328 3.54 9.93 6.58
CA GLN A 328 3.65 9.61 8.00
C GLN A 328 3.36 8.13 8.30
N MET A 329 3.63 7.24 7.35
CA MET A 329 3.64 5.79 7.60
C MET A 329 4.88 5.42 8.39
N GLN A 330 4.70 4.61 9.43
CA GLN A 330 5.80 4.15 10.28
C GLN A 330 6.76 3.22 9.52
N GLU A 331 8.06 3.41 9.75
CA GLU A 331 9.11 2.50 9.32
C GLU A 331 9.04 1.18 10.11
N THR A 332 8.63 0.10 9.44
CA THR A 332 8.47 -1.24 10.03
C THR A 332 9.24 -2.30 9.25
N LYS A 333 10.22 -1.90 8.44
CA LYS A 333 11.01 -2.78 7.58
C LYS A 333 12.50 -2.66 7.86
N VAL A 334 12.98 -1.54 8.37
CA VAL A 334 14.39 -1.35 8.71
C VAL A 334 14.54 -0.66 10.07
N SER A 335 15.01 -1.43 11.05
CA SER A 335 15.54 -0.91 12.31
C SER A 335 16.76 -1.72 12.72
N LEU A 336 17.37 -1.37 13.85
CA LEU A 336 18.51 -2.07 14.43
C LEU A 336 18.08 -2.92 15.63
N CYS A 337 18.83 -3.99 15.88
CA CYS A 337 18.69 -4.81 17.07
C CYS A 337 20.04 -5.43 17.45
N ARG A 338 20.06 -6.04 18.64
CA ARG A 338 21.05 -7.05 19.02
C ARG A 338 20.34 -8.31 19.44
N VAL A 339 20.98 -9.44 19.22
CA VAL A 339 20.47 -10.75 19.57
C VAL A 339 21.42 -11.44 20.54
N LYS A 340 20.88 -12.20 21.49
CA LYS A 340 21.65 -13.03 22.42
C LYS A 340 20.84 -14.24 22.91
N PRO A 341 21.48 -15.30 23.43
CA PRO A 341 20.78 -16.43 24.01
C PRO A 341 19.87 -16.00 25.17
N ALA A 342 18.74 -16.69 25.35
CA ALA A 342 17.73 -16.32 26.34
C ALA A 342 17.90 -16.88 27.74
#